data_AF-A0ABD7K3A9-F1
#
_entry.id   AF-A0ABD7K3A9-F1
#
_cell.length_a   1.000
_cell.length_b   1.000
_cell.length_c   1.000
_cell.angle_alpha   90.00
_cell.angle_beta   90.00
_cell.angle_gamma   90.00
#
_symmetry.space_group_name_H-M   'P 1'
#
loop_
_entity.id
_entity.type
_entity.pdbx_description
1 polymer ?
#
loop_
_entity_poly.entity_id
_entity_poly.type
_entity_poly.pdbx_seq_one_letter_code
_entity_poly.pdbx_strand_id
1 'polypeptide(L)'
;MNPSTAARALGIDFGTSNSTVGWWRPGIEPLIELEDGKITLPSVVFFNVEERRPVYGRQALGEYLEGYEGRLMRSLKSLLGSKLLKSETTVLGSALPFKDLLGLFIGQLKARGEAAAGQAFDAVVLGRPVFFVDDDADADREAQDTLVQVANKLGFKEVSFQYEPIAAAFDYERGIQREELVLIVDIGGGTSDFSLVRLAPERRDVAERQDDILATGGVHIGGTDFDKQLSLEGVMPLFGYGSRMKSDAFMPTSYHLNLATWHTINAVYAQKAQLALKNMRYDIVDSTGIDRLFKLIEERAGHWLAMQVEDSKIRLTETERLHLSLERIEAGLGVELTRGLFESAIGGLLERVRNSVTQLLASAGIGAERVDTVFFTGGSSGIPALRQSISAMLPNARHVEGNLFGSIGSGLAIEAKKRYG
;
A
#
# COMPACT_ATOMS: atom_id res chain seq x y z
N MET A 1 15.63 -21.12 23.85
CA MET A 1 16.33 -20.58 22.65
C MET A 1 17.53 -19.79 23.13
N ASN A 2 18.69 -19.94 22.49
CA ASN A 2 19.87 -19.15 22.83
C ASN A 2 19.67 -17.71 22.30
N PRO A 3 19.52 -16.69 23.15
CA PRO A 3 19.20 -15.32 22.72
C PRO A 3 20.38 -14.61 22.00
N SER A 4 21.50 -15.31 21.82
CA SER A 4 22.77 -14.76 21.33
C SER A 4 23.03 -14.97 19.83
N THR A 5 22.22 -15.74 19.11
CA THR A 5 22.46 -16.08 17.69
C THR A 5 21.46 -15.39 16.75
N ALA A 6 21.94 -14.82 15.64
CA ALA A 6 21.07 -14.28 14.61
C ALA A 6 20.20 -15.38 13.97
N ALA A 7 19.06 -15.02 13.38
CA ALA A 7 18.25 -15.96 12.62
C ALA A 7 18.99 -16.40 11.34
N ARG A 8 18.88 -17.68 10.94
CA ARG A 8 19.40 -18.18 9.65
C ARG A 8 18.41 -17.96 8.49
N ALA A 9 17.37 -17.19 8.71
CA ALA A 9 16.27 -16.96 7.77
C ALA A 9 15.90 -15.47 7.69
N LEU A 10 15.41 -15.06 6.52
CA LEU A 10 14.80 -13.74 6.31
C LEU A 10 13.31 -13.76 6.63
N GLY A 11 12.78 -12.68 7.17
CA GLY A 11 11.36 -12.36 7.13
C GLY A 11 11.08 -11.44 5.95
N ILE A 12 10.21 -11.83 5.02
CA ILE A 12 9.88 -11.00 3.85
C ILE A 12 8.38 -10.71 3.83
N ASP A 13 8.04 -9.44 3.98
CA ASP A 13 6.70 -8.93 3.72
C ASP A 13 6.63 -8.45 2.27
N PHE A 14 5.97 -9.24 1.43
CA PHE A 14 5.69 -8.87 0.05
C PHE A 14 4.35 -8.15 -0.03
N GLY A 15 4.33 -6.85 0.28
CA GLY A 15 3.11 -6.04 0.29
C GLY A 15 2.68 -5.54 -1.09
N THR A 16 1.43 -5.10 -1.20
CA THR A 16 0.84 -4.60 -2.46
C THR A 16 1.47 -3.29 -2.93
N SER A 17 1.78 -2.38 -1.99
CA SER A 17 2.35 -1.06 -2.29
C SER A 17 3.82 -0.94 -1.92
N ASN A 18 4.21 -1.48 -0.77
CA ASN A 18 5.57 -1.49 -0.27
C ASN A 18 5.87 -2.89 0.29
N SER A 19 7.12 -3.29 0.20
CA SER A 19 7.65 -4.52 0.78
C SER A 19 8.74 -4.19 1.80
N THR A 20 8.91 -5.08 2.77
CA THR A 20 9.98 -5.00 3.77
C THR A 20 10.72 -6.33 3.88
N VAL A 21 11.99 -6.26 4.29
CA VAL A 21 12.82 -7.42 4.60
C VAL A 21 13.36 -7.23 6.00
N GLY A 22 13.20 -8.24 6.83
CA GLY A 22 13.73 -8.26 8.18
C GLY A 22 14.66 -9.44 8.41
N TRP A 23 15.65 -9.22 9.27
CA TRP A 23 16.60 -10.20 9.75
C TRP A 23 16.85 -9.98 11.23
N TRP A 24 16.38 -10.92 12.05
CA TRP A 24 16.50 -10.80 13.50
C TRP A 24 17.93 -11.03 13.97
N ARG A 25 18.44 -10.07 14.76
CA ARG A 25 19.76 -10.07 15.37
C ARG A 25 19.67 -9.53 16.80
N PRO A 26 20.46 -10.04 17.75
CA PRO A 26 20.46 -9.53 19.11
C PRO A 26 20.85 -8.04 19.15
N GLY A 27 20.00 -7.20 19.74
CA GLY A 27 20.29 -5.78 19.96
C GLY A 27 20.30 -4.89 18.71
N ILE A 28 19.86 -5.40 17.55
CA ILE A 28 19.77 -4.64 16.30
C ILE A 28 18.32 -4.69 15.81
N GLU A 29 17.84 -3.57 15.28
CA GLU A 29 16.53 -3.49 14.63
C GLU A 29 16.37 -4.58 13.57
N PRO A 30 15.25 -5.33 13.56
CA PRO A 30 15.07 -6.43 12.63
C PRO A 30 15.03 -5.99 11.16
N LEU A 31 14.44 -4.83 10.87
CA LEU A 31 14.25 -4.38 9.49
C LEU A 31 15.56 -3.93 8.85
N ILE A 32 15.72 -4.30 7.57
CA ILE A 32 16.88 -3.96 6.75
C ILE A 32 16.54 -2.72 5.91
N GLU A 33 17.50 -1.81 5.78
CA GLU A 33 17.41 -0.72 4.80
C GLU A 33 17.49 -1.28 3.37
N LEU A 34 16.43 -1.07 2.59
CA LEU A 34 16.31 -1.59 1.25
C LEU A 34 16.73 -0.57 0.20
N GLU A 35 16.48 0.73 0.40
CA GLU A 35 16.72 1.74 -0.63
C GLU A 35 16.80 3.15 -0.04
N ASP A 36 17.82 3.92 -0.41
CA ASP A 36 17.98 5.34 -0.02
C ASP A 36 17.78 5.60 1.48
N GLY A 37 18.31 4.71 2.33
CA GLY A 37 18.16 4.78 3.79
C GLY A 37 16.75 4.48 4.30
N LYS A 38 15.88 3.89 3.48
CA LYS A 38 14.51 3.49 3.84
C LYS A 38 14.42 1.97 4.00
N ILE A 39 13.71 1.55 5.04
CA ILE A 39 13.39 0.15 5.36
C ILE A 39 12.33 -0.48 4.43
N THR A 40 11.69 0.33 3.58
CA THR A 40 10.67 -0.12 2.63
C THR A 40 11.18 -0.03 1.20
N LEU A 41 10.74 -0.96 0.37
CA LEU A 41 10.90 -0.93 -1.08
C LEU A 41 9.51 -0.84 -1.75
N PRO A 42 9.21 0.19 -2.56
CA PRO A 42 7.97 0.20 -3.32
C PRO A 42 7.84 -1.07 -4.18
N SER A 43 6.66 -1.69 -4.18
CA SER A 43 6.34 -2.92 -4.90
C SER A 43 6.14 -2.67 -6.39
N VAL A 44 7.19 -2.15 -7.02
CA VAL A 44 7.21 -1.58 -8.36
C VAL A 44 8.42 -2.12 -9.14
N VAL A 45 8.17 -2.50 -10.39
CA VAL A 45 9.20 -2.87 -11.37
C VAL A 45 9.00 -2.01 -12.61
N PHE A 46 10.03 -1.34 -13.08
CA PHE A 46 10.04 -0.63 -14.36
C PHE A 46 10.98 -1.34 -15.32
N PHE A 47 10.47 -1.67 -16.50
CA PHE A 47 11.27 -2.24 -17.58
C PHE A 47 11.66 -1.15 -18.55
N ASN A 48 12.87 -0.64 -18.38
CA ASN A 48 13.43 0.41 -19.22
C ASN A 48 13.81 -0.17 -20.59
N VAL A 49 13.24 0.38 -21.67
CA VAL A 49 13.49 -0.09 -23.06
C VAL A 49 14.90 0.26 -23.52
N GLU A 50 15.42 1.41 -23.11
CA GLU A 50 16.73 1.89 -23.49
C GLU A 50 17.83 1.06 -22.83
N GLU A 51 17.72 0.85 -21.51
CA GLU A 51 18.72 0.09 -20.75
C GLU A 51 18.50 -1.43 -20.79
N ARG A 52 17.36 -1.88 -21.33
CA ARG A 52 16.97 -3.29 -21.47
C ARG A 52 17.09 -4.10 -20.17
N ARG A 53 16.88 -3.45 -19.02
CA ARG A 53 16.94 -4.06 -17.68
C ARG A 53 15.74 -3.69 -16.82
N PRO A 54 15.34 -4.55 -15.88
CA PRO A 54 14.40 -4.17 -14.84
C PRO A 54 15.05 -3.25 -13.82
N VAL A 55 14.26 -2.30 -13.34
CA VAL A 55 14.57 -1.37 -12.26
C VAL A 55 13.48 -1.54 -11.19
N TYR A 56 13.83 -1.33 -9.93
CA TYR A 56 12.96 -1.68 -8.80
C TYR A 56 12.75 -0.49 -7.87
N GLY A 57 11.66 -0.51 -7.10
CA GLY A 57 11.48 0.43 -5.99
C GLY A 57 11.29 1.88 -6.41
N ARG A 58 11.88 2.80 -5.65
CA ARG A 58 11.85 4.25 -5.91
C ARG A 58 12.62 4.60 -7.18
N GLN A 59 13.71 3.90 -7.48
CA GLN A 59 14.45 4.10 -8.72
C GLN A 59 13.54 3.83 -9.94
N ALA A 60 12.74 2.75 -9.88
CA ALA A 60 11.77 2.44 -10.94
C ALA A 60 10.73 3.54 -11.15
N LEU A 61 10.26 4.14 -10.05
CA LEU A 61 9.35 5.29 -10.11
C LEU A 61 10.06 6.52 -10.68
N GLY A 62 11.30 6.80 -10.26
CA GLY A 62 12.11 7.91 -10.76
C GLY A 62 12.28 7.86 -12.28
N GLU A 63 12.77 6.74 -12.82
CA GLU A 63 12.96 6.57 -14.27
C GLU A 63 11.64 6.71 -15.04
N TYR A 64 10.56 6.13 -14.51
CA TYR A 64 9.24 6.30 -15.15
C TYR A 64 8.77 7.77 -15.16
N LEU A 65 9.01 8.52 -14.09
CA LEU A 65 8.60 9.92 -13.97
C LEU A 65 9.46 10.88 -14.81
N GLU A 66 10.73 10.54 -15.03
CA GLU A 66 11.65 11.24 -15.92
C GLU A 66 11.27 11.06 -17.40
N GLY A 67 10.36 10.13 -17.69
CA GLY A 67 9.78 9.93 -19.02
C GLY A 67 10.50 8.92 -19.87
N TYR A 68 11.36 8.07 -19.28
CA TYR A 68 11.99 6.96 -19.99
C TYR A 68 10.94 6.04 -20.62
N GLU A 69 11.22 5.55 -21.83
CA GLU A 69 10.34 4.60 -22.49
C GLU A 69 10.43 3.24 -21.80
N GLY A 70 9.28 2.68 -21.44
CA GLY A 70 9.26 1.42 -20.74
C GLY A 70 7.89 1.00 -20.25
N ARG A 71 7.90 -0.11 -19.50
CA ARG A 71 6.68 -0.67 -18.90
C ARG A 71 6.80 -0.67 -17.39
N LEU A 72 5.94 0.10 -16.73
CA LEU A 72 5.79 0.11 -15.27
C LEU A 72 4.82 -0.98 -14.82
N MET A 73 5.24 -1.79 -13.86
CA MET A 73 4.43 -2.82 -13.20
C MET A 73 4.30 -2.46 -11.71
N ARG A 74 3.06 -2.42 -11.21
CA ARG A 74 2.70 -2.13 -9.81
C ARG A 74 1.68 -3.15 -9.29
N SER A 75 1.44 -3.15 -7.98
CA SER A 75 0.45 -4.01 -7.32
C SER A 75 0.68 -5.49 -7.60
N LEU A 76 1.94 -5.91 -7.60
CA LEU A 76 2.36 -7.26 -7.98
C LEU A 76 1.73 -8.34 -7.09
N LYS A 77 1.54 -8.06 -5.78
CA LYS A 77 0.90 -8.99 -4.84
C LYS A 77 -0.53 -9.34 -5.26
N SER A 78 -1.28 -8.38 -5.80
CA SER A 78 -2.67 -8.58 -6.27
C SER A 78 -2.77 -9.58 -7.43
N LEU A 79 -1.66 -9.90 -8.11
CA LEU A 79 -1.64 -10.93 -9.13
C LEU A 79 -1.90 -12.32 -8.54
N LEU A 80 -1.44 -12.59 -7.30
CA LEU A 80 -1.57 -13.89 -6.63
C LEU A 80 -3.03 -14.31 -6.47
N GLY A 81 -3.93 -13.37 -6.19
CA GLY A 81 -5.36 -13.62 -6.05
C GLY A 81 -6.15 -13.54 -7.36
N SER A 82 -5.48 -13.39 -8.51
CA SER A 82 -6.14 -13.11 -9.79
C SER A 82 -5.92 -14.22 -10.80
N LYS A 83 -6.88 -14.38 -11.73
CA LYS A 83 -6.73 -15.29 -12.89
C LYS A 83 -5.55 -14.92 -13.79
N LEU A 84 -5.04 -13.69 -13.70
CA LEU A 84 -3.88 -13.22 -14.46
C LEU A 84 -2.59 -13.91 -14.04
N LEU A 85 -2.51 -14.55 -12.86
CA LEU A 85 -1.29 -15.24 -12.42
C LEU A 85 -0.80 -16.30 -13.41
N LYS A 86 -1.73 -16.91 -14.15
CA LYS A 86 -1.47 -17.93 -15.18
C LYS A 86 -1.18 -17.35 -16.55
N SER A 87 -1.23 -16.03 -16.69
CA SER A 87 -1.00 -15.30 -17.93
C SER A 87 0.43 -14.76 -18.00
N GLU A 88 0.71 -14.09 -19.11
CA GLU A 88 1.98 -13.43 -19.38
C GLU A 88 1.74 -11.99 -19.79
N THR A 89 2.81 -11.21 -19.74
CA THR A 89 2.83 -9.81 -20.11
C THR A 89 3.97 -9.56 -21.09
N THR A 90 3.75 -8.77 -22.14
CA THR A 90 4.82 -8.41 -23.07
C THR A 90 5.70 -7.31 -22.49
N VAL A 91 6.99 -7.58 -22.36
CA VAL A 91 8.00 -6.68 -21.81
C VAL A 91 9.22 -6.75 -22.73
N LEU A 92 9.71 -5.60 -23.20
CA LEU A 92 10.90 -5.51 -24.08
C LEU A 92 10.78 -6.41 -25.33
N GLY A 93 9.57 -6.55 -25.88
CA GLY A 93 9.30 -7.38 -27.06
C GLY A 93 9.25 -8.89 -26.81
N SER A 94 9.34 -9.34 -25.55
CA SER A 94 9.25 -10.76 -25.17
C SER A 94 8.11 -11.00 -24.18
N ALA A 95 7.52 -12.20 -24.22
CA ALA A 95 6.55 -12.62 -23.22
C ALA A 95 7.25 -12.91 -21.89
N LEU A 96 6.76 -12.30 -20.81
CA LEU A 96 7.21 -12.52 -19.45
C LEU A 96 6.04 -13.08 -18.62
N PRO A 97 6.13 -14.33 -18.13
CA PRO A 97 5.12 -14.88 -17.22
C PRO A 97 5.02 -14.06 -15.94
N PHE A 98 3.80 -13.85 -15.43
CA PHE A 98 3.62 -13.10 -14.18
C PHE A 98 4.30 -13.78 -12.98
N LYS A 99 4.40 -15.12 -12.97
CA LYS A 99 5.17 -15.86 -11.96
C LYS A 99 6.65 -15.49 -11.96
N ASP A 100 7.24 -15.27 -13.13
CA ASP A 100 8.65 -14.87 -13.25
C ASP A 100 8.83 -13.40 -12.86
N LEU A 101 7.85 -12.53 -13.15
CA LEU A 101 7.83 -11.16 -12.63
C LEU A 101 7.82 -11.10 -11.10
N LEU A 102 7.04 -11.97 -10.44
CA LEU A 102 7.07 -12.12 -8.97
C LEU A 102 8.46 -12.57 -8.50
N GLY A 103 9.05 -13.54 -9.20
CA GLY A 103 10.41 -14.01 -8.92
C GLY A 103 11.47 -12.93 -9.06
N LEU A 104 11.39 -12.07 -10.09
CA LEU A 104 12.29 -10.93 -10.24
C LEU A 104 12.21 -9.97 -9.05
N PHE A 105 10.99 -9.68 -8.57
CA PHE A 105 10.81 -8.74 -7.46
C PHE A 105 11.21 -9.35 -6.10
N ILE A 106 10.78 -10.58 -5.78
CA ILE A 106 11.16 -11.27 -4.55
C ILE A 106 12.66 -11.58 -4.53
N GLY A 107 13.24 -11.90 -5.69
CA GLY A 107 14.68 -12.08 -5.85
C GLY A 107 15.45 -10.81 -5.54
N GLN A 108 14.92 -9.64 -5.92
CA GLN A 108 15.52 -8.36 -5.56
C GLN A 108 15.46 -8.08 -4.05
N LEU A 109 14.35 -8.44 -3.37
CA LEU A 109 14.25 -8.35 -1.91
C LEU A 109 15.29 -9.25 -1.23
N LYS A 110 15.44 -10.50 -1.70
CA LYS A 110 16.47 -11.43 -1.23
C LYS A 110 17.86 -10.85 -1.43
N ALA A 111 18.20 -10.40 -2.64
CA ALA A 111 19.52 -9.88 -2.96
C ALA A 111 19.90 -8.67 -2.08
N ARG A 112 18.96 -7.75 -1.84
CA ARG A 112 19.17 -6.60 -0.95
C ARG A 112 19.34 -7.04 0.52
N GLY A 113 18.56 -8.02 0.97
CA GLY A 113 18.70 -8.62 2.30
C GLY A 113 20.05 -9.32 2.50
N GLU A 114 20.50 -10.11 1.53
CA GLU A 114 21.79 -10.81 1.56
C GLU A 114 22.97 -9.84 1.50
N ALA A 115 22.88 -8.80 0.65
CA ALA A 115 23.91 -7.77 0.58
C ALA A 115 24.06 -7.02 1.90
N ALA A 116 22.95 -6.64 2.55
CA ALA A 116 22.97 -5.99 3.85
C ALA A 116 23.44 -6.91 4.98
N ALA A 117 23.19 -8.22 4.87
CA ALA A 117 23.61 -9.21 5.85
C ALA A 117 25.07 -9.69 5.67
N GLY A 118 25.64 -9.50 4.48
CA GLY A 118 26.96 -10.04 4.12
C GLY A 118 26.97 -11.58 4.03
N GLN A 119 25.80 -12.22 3.92
CA GLN A 119 25.67 -13.68 3.84
C GLN A 119 24.45 -14.09 3.01
N ALA A 120 24.48 -15.32 2.50
CA ALA A 120 23.35 -15.92 1.80
C ALA A 120 22.33 -16.52 2.78
N PHE A 121 21.06 -16.53 2.39
CA PHE A 121 19.97 -17.17 3.15
C PHE A 121 19.31 -18.28 2.35
N ASP A 122 19.18 -19.45 2.95
CA ASP A 122 18.47 -20.60 2.39
C ASP A 122 17.12 -20.88 3.08
N ALA A 123 16.73 -20.07 4.05
CA ALA A 123 15.43 -20.14 4.70
C ALA A 123 14.71 -18.78 4.68
N VAL A 124 13.38 -18.80 4.58
CA VAL A 124 12.53 -17.59 4.56
C VAL A 124 11.20 -17.81 5.26
N VAL A 125 10.74 -16.79 5.99
CA VAL A 125 9.34 -16.65 6.43
C VAL A 125 8.68 -15.57 5.58
N LEU A 126 7.67 -15.96 4.79
CA LEU A 126 6.88 -15.05 3.96
C LEU A 126 5.60 -14.63 4.69
N GLY A 127 5.28 -13.35 4.61
CA GLY A 127 3.96 -12.85 4.98
C GLY A 127 2.89 -13.34 4.01
N ARG A 128 1.75 -13.80 4.54
CA ARG A 128 0.54 -14.04 3.75
C ARG A 128 -0.68 -13.33 4.34
N PRO A 129 -1.62 -12.86 3.52
CA PRO A 129 -2.94 -12.50 4.00
C PRO A 129 -3.63 -13.75 4.56
N VAL A 130 -4.74 -13.54 5.26
CA VAL A 130 -5.55 -14.67 5.75
C VAL A 130 -6.09 -15.49 4.58
N PHE A 131 -6.57 -14.80 3.55
CA PHE A 131 -6.92 -15.37 2.25
C PHE A 131 -6.27 -14.55 1.13
N PHE A 132 -5.58 -15.20 0.19
CA PHE A 132 -5.18 -14.63 -1.09
C PHE A 132 -6.38 -14.54 -2.04
N VAL A 133 -7.30 -15.50 -1.95
CA VAL A 133 -8.56 -15.56 -2.70
C VAL A 133 -9.69 -15.90 -1.73
N ASP A 134 -10.65 -14.99 -1.60
CA ASP A 134 -11.84 -15.21 -0.77
C ASP A 134 -12.76 -16.27 -1.39
N ASP A 135 -13.42 -17.06 -0.54
CA ASP A 135 -14.43 -18.08 -0.91
C ASP A 135 -13.95 -19.18 -1.89
N ASP A 136 -12.64 -19.32 -2.13
CA ASP A 136 -12.04 -20.37 -2.97
C ASP A 136 -10.75 -20.92 -2.35
N ALA A 137 -10.89 -21.97 -1.53
CA ALA A 137 -9.78 -22.59 -0.81
C ALA A 137 -8.73 -23.24 -1.74
N ASP A 138 -9.12 -23.68 -2.94
CA ASP A 138 -8.19 -24.28 -3.90
C ASP A 138 -7.36 -23.20 -4.59
N ALA A 139 -7.97 -22.08 -4.96
CA ALA A 139 -7.28 -20.92 -5.50
C ALA A 139 -6.37 -20.25 -4.46
N ASP A 140 -6.79 -20.16 -3.19
CA ASP A 140 -5.95 -19.66 -2.09
C ASP A 140 -4.68 -20.51 -1.92
N ARG A 141 -4.85 -21.85 -1.92
CA ARG A 141 -3.73 -22.79 -1.84
C ARG A 141 -2.80 -22.66 -3.05
N GLU A 142 -3.34 -22.52 -4.26
CA GLU A 142 -2.55 -22.34 -5.48
C GLU A 142 -1.72 -21.03 -5.45
N ALA A 143 -2.28 -19.96 -4.88
CA ALA A 143 -1.57 -18.69 -4.69
C ALA A 143 -0.38 -18.85 -3.74
N GLN A 144 -0.57 -19.54 -2.61
CA GLN A 144 0.51 -19.86 -1.67
C GLN A 144 1.58 -20.76 -2.32
N ASP A 145 1.16 -21.83 -3.02
CA ASP A 145 2.07 -22.76 -3.69
C ASP A 145 2.91 -22.04 -4.77
N THR A 146 2.34 -21.04 -5.43
CA THR A 146 3.07 -20.21 -6.39
C THR A 146 4.20 -19.43 -5.70
N LEU A 147 3.95 -18.87 -4.51
CA LEU A 147 5.01 -18.21 -3.72
C LEU A 147 6.11 -19.19 -3.29
N VAL A 148 5.74 -20.42 -2.89
CA VAL A 148 6.72 -21.47 -2.57
C VAL A 148 7.57 -21.81 -3.79
N GLN A 149 6.96 -22.01 -4.96
CA GLN A 149 7.68 -22.29 -6.20
C GLN A 149 8.65 -21.17 -6.57
N VAL A 150 8.22 -19.90 -6.42
CA VAL A 150 9.07 -18.73 -6.65
C VAL A 150 10.23 -18.69 -5.66
N ALA A 151 9.97 -18.87 -4.36
CA ALA A 151 11.00 -18.87 -3.33
C ALA A 151 12.03 -19.99 -3.54
N ASN A 152 11.58 -21.19 -3.90
CA ASN A 152 12.45 -22.32 -4.20
C ASN A 152 13.35 -22.07 -5.42
N LYS A 153 12.81 -21.46 -6.49
CA LYS A 153 13.61 -21.04 -7.66
C LYS A 153 14.70 -20.01 -7.29
N LEU A 154 14.44 -19.18 -6.28
CA LEU A 154 15.40 -18.20 -5.75
C LEU A 154 16.42 -18.83 -4.79
N GLY A 155 16.37 -20.14 -4.55
CA GLY A 155 17.33 -20.87 -3.72
C GLY A 155 16.99 -20.93 -2.23
N PHE A 156 15.77 -20.55 -1.83
CA PHE A 156 15.28 -20.89 -0.49
C PHE A 156 14.94 -22.39 -0.46
N LYS A 157 15.52 -23.13 0.48
CA LYS A 157 15.25 -24.55 0.72
C LYS A 157 14.14 -24.75 1.74
N GLU A 158 14.02 -23.84 2.70
CA GLU A 158 13.01 -23.86 3.75
C GLU A 158 12.11 -22.63 3.62
N VAL A 159 10.85 -22.85 3.28
CA VAL A 159 9.85 -21.77 3.09
C VAL A 159 8.74 -21.96 4.11
N SER A 160 8.53 -20.94 4.93
CA SER A 160 7.49 -20.86 5.96
C SER A 160 6.58 -19.68 5.67
N PHE A 161 5.34 -19.77 6.14
CA PHE A 161 4.41 -18.64 6.12
C PHE A 161 4.01 -18.21 7.52
N GLN A 162 3.68 -16.93 7.63
CA GLN A 162 3.01 -16.37 8.78
C GLN A 162 1.93 -15.40 8.33
N TYR A 163 0.78 -15.44 9.01
CA TYR A 163 -0.31 -14.52 8.74
C TYR A 163 0.11 -13.09 9.06
N GLU A 164 -0.04 -12.21 8.07
CA GLU A 164 0.22 -10.76 8.15
C GLU A 164 -0.40 -10.10 9.39
N PRO A 165 -1.69 -10.31 9.73
CA PRO A 165 -2.25 -9.73 10.95
C PRO A 165 -1.51 -10.18 12.21
N ILE A 166 -1.17 -11.46 12.33
CA ILE A 166 -0.44 -11.96 13.50
C ILE A 166 0.99 -11.40 13.55
N ALA A 167 1.65 -11.30 12.39
CA ALA A 167 2.97 -10.68 12.28
C ALA A 167 2.93 -9.19 12.66
N ALA A 168 1.92 -8.44 12.22
CA ALA A 168 1.75 -7.03 12.54
C ALA A 168 1.66 -6.78 14.06
N ALA A 169 0.93 -7.65 14.76
CA ALA A 169 0.72 -7.55 16.21
C ALA A 169 1.77 -8.32 17.04
N PHE A 170 2.83 -8.86 16.45
CA PHE A 170 3.76 -9.76 17.17
C PHE A 170 4.46 -9.06 18.36
N ASP A 171 4.96 -7.84 18.14
CA ASP A 171 5.61 -7.07 19.21
C ASP A 171 4.61 -6.64 20.29
N TYR A 172 3.36 -6.36 19.91
CA TYR A 172 2.28 -6.11 20.86
C TYR A 172 1.98 -7.36 21.69
N GLU A 173 1.85 -8.52 21.04
CA GLU A 173 1.55 -9.79 21.68
C GLU A 173 2.54 -10.13 22.78
N ARG A 174 3.83 -9.82 22.62
CA ARG A 174 4.86 -10.05 23.64
C ARG A 174 4.60 -9.31 24.95
N GLY A 175 3.95 -8.15 24.90
CA GLY A 175 3.61 -7.34 26.07
C GLY A 175 2.33 -7.77 26.79
N ILE A 176 1.49 -8.59 26.14
CA ILE A 176 0.20 -9.02 26.67
C ILE A 176 0.39 -9.98 27.86
N GLN A 177 -0.46 -9.85 28.89
CA GLN A 177 -0.41 -10.68 30.11
C GLN A 177 -1.62 -11.60 30.29
N ARG A 178 -2.67 -11.43 29.47
CA ARG A 178 -3.91 -12.20 29.50
C ARG A 178 -4.46 -12.35 28.09
N GLU A 179 -5.46 -13.20 27.88
CA GLU A 179 -6.16 -13.21 26.58
C GLU A 179 -6.78 -11.83 26.27
N GLU A 180 -6.58 -11.35 25.04
CA GLU A 180 -7.15 -10.11 24.52
C GLU A 180 -7.70 -10.31 23.11
N LEU A 181 -8.84 -9.66 22.82
CA LEU A 181 -9.38 -9.53 21.47
C LEU A 181 -8.86 -8.25 20.83
N VAL A 182 -8.08 -8.41 19.77
CA VAL A 182 -7.38 -7.32 19.09
C VAL A 182 -7.92 -7.14 17.69
N LEU A 183 -8.48 -5.96 17.40
CA LEU A 183 -8.81 -5.57 16.04
C LEU A 183 -7.58 -4.97 15.37
N ILE A 184 -7.07 -5.67 14.37
CA ILE A 184 -5.97 -5.19 13.53
C ILE A 184 -6.57 -4.47 12.34
N VAL A 185 -6.12 -3.23 12.15
CA VAL A 185 -6.54 -2.33 11.08
C VAL A 185 -5.33 -2.04 10.22
N ASP A 186 -5.22 -2.72 9.08
CA ASP A 186 -4.16 -2.49 8.09
C ASP A 186 -4.68 -1.63 6.95
N ILE A 187 -4.18 -0.40 6.81
CA ILE A 187 -4.56 0.48 5.71
C ILE A 187 -3.36 0.76 4.82
N GLY A 188 -3.32 0.00 3.72
CA GLY A 188 -2.32 0.12 2.68
C GLY A 188 -2.62 1.23 1.67
N GLY A 189 -2.01 1.09 0.48
CA GLY A 189 -2.20 2.04 -0.62
C GLY A 189 -3.54 1.89 -1.35
N GLY A 190 -4.06 0.68 -1.50
CA GLY A 190 -5.29 0.42 -2.28
C GLY A 190 -6.37 -0.41 -1.58
N THR A 191 -6.07 -0.98 -0.41
CA THR A 191 -7.00 -1.78 0.39
C THR A 191 -6.88 -1.40 1.86
N SER A 192 -7.98 -1.60 2.58
CA SER A 192 -8.05 -1.58 4.03
C SER A 192 -8.48 -2.97 4.45
N ASP A 193 -7.63 -3.65 5.20
CA ASP A 193 -7.81 -5.02 5.64
C ASP A 193 -7.99 -5.03 7.17
N PHE A 194 -9.01 -5.74 7.65
CA PHE A 194 -9.37 -5.81 9.05
C PHE A 194 -9.33 -7.27 9.51
N SER A 195 -8.70 -7.52 10.65
CA SER A 195 -8.65 -8.86 11.25
C SER A 195 -8.94 -8.76 12.73
N LEU A 196 -9.92 -9.51 13.20
CA LEU A 196 -10.15 -9.70 14.63
C LEU A 196 -9.35 -10.91 15.09
N VAL A 197 -8.33 -10.68 15.91
CA VAL A 197 -7.39 -11.71 16.35
C VAL A 197 -7.46 -11.87 17.86
N ARG A 198 -7.45 -13.11 18.31
CA ARG A 198 -7.29 -13.48 19.72
C ARG A 198 -5.81 -13.70 20.03
N LEU A 199 -5.25 -12.84 20.86
CA LEU A 199 -3.86 -12.93 21.30
C LEU A 199 -3.82 -13.33 22.77
N ALA A 200 -2.96 -14.30 23.11
CA ALA A 200 -2.82 -14.80 24.47
C ALA A 200 -1.39 -15.29 24.72
N PRO A 201 -0.83 -15.13 25.94
CA PRO A 201 0.52 -15.60 26.25
C PRO A 201 0.75 -17.09 25.91
N GLU A 202 -0.26 -17.93 26.12
CA GLU A 202 -0.21 -19.38 25.90
C GLU A 202 -0.22 -19.75 24.41
N ARG A 203 -0.64 -18.83 23.53
CA ARG A 203 -0.73 -19.06 22.08
C ARG A 203 0.52 -18.64 21.31
N ARG A 204 1.44 -17.91 21.95
CA ARG A 204 2.69 -17.41 21.34
C ARG A 204 3.54 -18.50 20.70
N ASP A 205 3.61 -19.67 21.33
CA ASP A 205 4.47 -20.77 20.89
C ASP A 205 3.78 -21.71 19.89
N VAL A 206 2.47 -21.55 19.66
CA VAL A 206 1.73 -22.35 18.68
C VAL A 206 2.21 -22.01 17.26
N ALA A 207 2.42 -23.05 16.44
CA ALA A 207 2.89 -22.90 15.07
C ALA A 207 1.74 -22.61 14.10
N GLU A 208 0.62 -23.31 14.23
CA GLU A 208 -0.58 -23.10 13.43
C GLU A 208 -1.55 -22.19 14.18
N ARG A 209 -1.71 -20.96 13.69
CA ARG A 209 -2.44 -19.89 14.38
C ARG A 209 -3.66 -19.39 13.61
N GLN A 210 -4.13 -20.17 12.64
CA GLN A 210 -5.36 -19.83 11.92
C GLN A 210 -6.56 -19.64 12.87
N ASP A 211 -6.69 -20.50 13.90
CA ASP A 211 -7.75 -20.43 14.93
C ASP A 211 -7.64 -19.23 15.90
N ASP A 212 -6.59 -18.42 15.77
CA ASP A 212 -6.44 -17.16 16.49
C ASP A 212 -7.14 -16.03 15.72
N ILE A 213 -7.34 -16.18 14.42
CA ILE A 213 -8.02 -15.21 13.57
C ILE A 213 -9.52 -15.54 13.60
N LEU A 214 -10.28 -14.73 14.33
CA LEU A 214 -11.70 -14.95 14.57
C LEU A 214 -12.57 -14.54 13.37
N ALA A 215 -12.16 -13.47 12.69
CA ALA A 215 -12.80 -13.00 11.47
C ALA A 215 -11.84 -12.11 10.68
N THR A 216 -12.10 -12.03 9.38
CA THR A 216 -11.44 -11.11 8.46
C THR A 216 -12.44 -10.38 7.60
N GLY A 217 -12.06 -9.19 7.18
CA GLY A 217 -12.86 -8.35 6.31
C GLY A 217 -11.95 -7.35 5.62
N GLY A 218 -12.43 -6.78 4.53
CA GLY A 218 -11.66 -5.80 3.80
C GLY A 218 -12.55 -4.91 2.96
N VAL A 219 -11.98 -3.79 2.53
CA VAL A 219 -12.61 -2.88 1.59
C VAL A 219 -11.57 -2.33 0.62
N HIS A 220 -11.94 -2.23 -0.66
CA HIS A 220 -11.14 -1.55 -1.69
C HIS A 220 -11.19 -0.02 -1.49
N ILE A 221 -10.56 0.42 -0.41
CA ILE A 221 -10.27 1.80 -0.06
C ILE A 221 -8.86 1.78 0.51
N GLY A 222 -7.97 2.62 0.02
CA GLY A 222 -6.65 2.80 0.62
C GLY A 222 -6.14 4.23 0.50
N GLY A 223 -4.85 4.39 0.74
CA GLY A 223 -4.14 5.66 0.63
C GLY A 223 -4.43 6.43 -0.66
N THR A 224 -4.50 5.72 -1.80
CA THR A 224 -4.73 6.34 -3.12
C THR A 224 -6.14 6.88 -3.28
N ASP A 225 -7.14 6.30 -2.59
CA ASP A 225 -8.50 6.83 -2.60
C ASP A 225 -8.57 8.12 -1.78
N PHE A 226 -7.85 8.19 -0.66
CA PHE A 226 -7.72 9.42 0.12
C PHE A 226 -6.98 10.51 -0.66
N ASP A 227 -5.91 10.16 -1.38
CA ASP A 227 -5.20 11.09 -2.28
C ASP A 227 -6.13 11.63 -3.35
N LYS A 228 -6.94 10.75 -3.95
CA LYS A 228 -7.91 11.13 -4.97
C LYS A 228 -8.93 12.14 -4.43
N GLN A 229 -9.50 11.89 -3.24
CA GLN A 229 -10.48 12.82 -2.65
C GLN A 229 -9.84 14.17 -2.31
N LEU A 230 -8.64 14.17 -1.71
CA LEU A 230 -7.92 15.41 -1.43
C LEU A 230 -7.59 16.18 -2.71
N SER A 231 -7.18 15.47 -3.77
CA SER A 231 -6.89 16.07 -5.07
C SER A 231 -8.14 16.73 -5.66
N LEU A 232 -9.27 16.02 -5.69
CA LEU A 232 -10.51 16.50 -6.30
C LEU A 232 -11.09 17.72 -5.56
N GLU A 233 -11.10 17.69 -4.24
CA GLU A 233 -11.69 18.77 -3.43
C GLU A 233 -10.73 19.94 -3.21
N GLY A 234 -9.42 19.67 -3.07
CA GLY A 234 -8.43 20.68 -2.68
C GLY A 234 -7.57 21.23 -3.80
N VAL A 235 -7.34 20.49 -4.90
CA VAL A 235 -6.32 20.86 -5.90
C VAL A 235 -6.92 21.03 -7.29
N MET A 236 -7.74 20.08 -7.74
CA MET A 236 -8.38 20.08 -9.06
C MET A 236 -9.27 21.30 -9.35
N PRO A 237 -9.87 22.02 -8.36
CA PRO A 237 -10.57 23.27 -8.64
C PRO A 237 -9.68 24.34 -9.29
N LEU A 238 -8.38 24.39 -8.95
CA LEU A 238 -7.42 25.27 -9.62
C LEU A 238 -7.22 24.93 -11.10
N PHE A 239 -7.57 23.70 -11.49
CA PHE A 239 -7.50 23.16 -12.84
C PHE A 239 -8.88 23.06 -13.50
N GLY A 240 -9.88 23.80 -12.99
CA GLY A 240 -11.22 23.90 -13.57
C GLY A 240 -12.21 22.83 -13.14
N TYR A 241 -11.88 21.96 -12.16
CA TYR A 241 -12.86 21.03 -11.62
C TYR A 241 -14.04 21.78 -10.97
N GLY A 242 -15.27 21.32 -11.25
CA GLY A 242 -16.50 22.00 -10.82
C GLY A 242 -16.87 23.25 -11.64
N SER A 243 -16.09 23.61 -12.66
CA SER A 243 -16.40 24.75 -13.54
C SER A 243 -17.59 24.48 -14.45
N ARG A 244 -18.19 25.56 -14.96
CA ARG A 244 -19.32 25.52 -15.89
C ARG A 244 -18.89 25.84 -17.32
N MET A 245 -19.58 25.19 -18.26
CA MET A 245 -19.53 25.51 -19.68
C MET A 245 -20.40 26.74 -19.97
N LYS A 246 -20.20 27.40 -21.11
CA LYS A 246 -21.01 28.52 -21.60
C LYS A 246 -22.49 28.15 -21.78
N SER A 247 -22.78 26.86 -21.95
CA SER A 247 -24.12 26.28 -21.99
C SER A 247 -24.77 26.12 -20.60
N ASP A 248 -24.11 26.56 -19.53
CA ASP A 248 -24.48 26.36 -18.12
C ASP A 248 -24.41 24.89 -17.63
N ALA A 249 -24.02 23.95 -18.50
CA ALA A 249 -23.71 22.58 -18.10
C ALA A 249 -22.41 22.51 -17.27
N PHE A 250 -22.30 21.51 -16.40
CA PHE A 250 -21.05 21.21 -15.71
C PHE A 250 -19.98 20.71 -16.69
N MET A 251 -18.73 21.12 -16.46
CA MET A 251 -17.60 20.61 -17.21
C MET A 251 -17.45 19.09 -16.99
N PRO A 252 -17.14 18.32 -18.05
CA PRO A 252 -16.76 16.92 -17.92
C PRO A 252 -15.58 16.72 -16.96
N THR A 253 -15.76 15.90 -15.94
CA THR A 253 -14.79 15.67 -14.85
C THR A 253 -13.84 14.51 -15.10
N SER A 254 -13.99 13.79 -16.22
CA SER A 254 -13.20 12.58 -16.51
C SER A 254 -11.69 12.83 -16.53
N TYR A 255 -11.25 14.00 -17.01
CA TYR A 255 -9.83 14.37 -17.02
C TYR A 255 -9.28 14.59 -15.61
N HIS A 256 -10.01 15.28 -14.75
CA HIS A 256 -9.63 15.50 -13.34
C HIS A 256 -9.64 14.18 -12.56
N LEU A 257 -10.65 13.33 -12.76
CA LEU A 257 -10.71 12.00 -12.17
C LEU A 257 -9.51 11.13 -12.58
N ASN A 258 -9.11 11.23 -13.85
CA ASN A 258 -7.93 10.52 -14.35
C ASN A 258 -6.61 11.08 -13.80
N LEU A 259 -6.52 12.40 -13.65
CA LEU A 259 -5.34 13.05 -13.05
C LEU A 259 -5.23 12.79 -11.54
N ALA A 260 -6.34 12.68 -10.84
CA ALA A 260 -6.41 12.36 -9.42
C ALA A 260 -6.18 10.87 -9.13
N THR A 261 -6.10 10.02 -10.15
CA THR A 261 -5.95 8.57 -10.01
C THR A 261 -4.67 8.11 -10.68
N TRP A 262 -3.65 7.78 -9.88
CA TRP A 262 -2.28 7.54 -10.37
C TRP A 262 -2.18 6.68 -11.65
N HIS A 263 -2.91 5.56 -11.72
CA HIS A 263 -2.81 4.60 -12.82
C HIS A 263 -3.53 5.04 -14.11
N THR A 264 -4.41 6.03 -14.06
CA THR A 264 -5.12 6.55 -15.24
C THR A 264 -4.56 7.87 -15.77
N ILE A 265 -3.54 8.44 -15.11
CA ILE A 265 -2.88 9.68 -15.54
C ILE A 265 -2.39 9.60 -16.99
N ASN A 266 -1.80 8.48 -17.42
CA ASN A 266 -1.33 8.34 -18.80
C ASN A 266 -2.45 8.47 -19.86
N ALA A 267 -3.69 8.15 -19.49
CA ALA A 267 -4.82 8.28 -20.41
C ALA A 267 -5.07 9.74 -20.82
N VAL A 268 -4.71 10.71 -19.97
CA VAL A 268 -4.89 12.13 -20.30
C VAL A 268 -3.81 12.66 -21.26
N TYR A 269 -2.66 11.98 -21.36
CA TYR A 269 -1.59 12.35 -22.29
C TYR A 269 -1.81 11.85 -23.72
N ALA A 270 -2.81 10.99 -23.93
CA ALA A 270 -3.13 10.48 -25.26
C ALA A 270 -3.57 11.63 -26.19
N GLN A 271 -3.15 11.60 -27.46
CA GLN A 271 -3.47 12.63 -28.46
C GLN A 271 -4.98 12.90 -28.57
N LYS A 272 -5.79 11.84 -28.47
CA LYS A 272 -7.26 11.93 -28.47
C LYS A 272 -7.79 12.78 -27.30
N ALA A 273 -7.26 12.59 -26.10
CA ALA A 273 -7.65 13.35 -24.91
C ALA A 273 -7.25 14.82 -25.03
N GLN A 274 -6.03 15.09 -25.52
CA GLN A 274 -5.55 16.45 -25.75
C GLN A 274 -6.38 17.20 -26.79
N LEU A 275 -6.76 16.55 -27.89
CA LEU A 275 -7.59 17.17 -28.94
C LEU A 275 -9.00 17.49 -28.41
N ALA A 276 -9.59 16.57 -27.65
CA ALA A 276 -10.90 16.78 -27.04
C ALA A 276 -10.89 17.94 -26.03
N LEU A 277 -9.85 18.06 -25.20
CA LEU A 277 -9.65 19.20 -24.31
C LEU A 277 -9.52 20.51 -25.10
N LYS A 278 -8.68 20.55 -26.16
CA LYS A 278 -8.47 21.77 -26.99
C LYS A 278 -9.76 22.32 -27.56
N ASN A 279 -10.67 21.45 -28.00
CA ASN A 279 -11.99 21.87 -28.48
C ASN A 279 -12.86 22.43 -27.34
N MET A 280 -12.78 21.85 -26.15
CA MET A 280 -13.56 22.28 -24.98
C MET A 280 -13.18 23.69 -24.48
N ARG A 281 -11.95 24.14 -24.71
CA ARG A 281 -11.49 25.49 -24.32
C ARG A 281 -12.39 26.60 -24.85
N TYR A 282 -12.97 26.43 -26.04
CA TYR A 282 -13.84 27.43 -26.66
C TYR A 282 -15.23 27.53 -25.99
N ASP A 283 -15.63 26.50 -25.27
CA ASP A 283 -16.97 26.34 -24.70
C ASP A 283 -17.01 26.57 -23.19
N ILE A 284 -15.90 26.95 -22.56
CA ILE A 284 -15.82 27.16 -21.10
C ILE A 284 -15.94 28.64 -20.75
N VAL A 285 -16.57 28.93 -19.59
CA VAL A 285 -16.80 30.29 -19.10
C VAL A 285 -15.50 30.93 -18.59
N ASP A 286 -14.81 30.27 -17.66
CA ASP A 286 -13.50 30.69 -17.15
C ASP A 286 -12.40 29.76 -17.70
N SER A 287 -11.58 30.29 -18.61
CA SER A 287 -10.52 29.52 -19.23
C SER A 287 -9.30 29.34 -18.32
N THR A 288 -9.18 30.06 -17.20
CA THR A 288 -7.96 30.09 -16.37
C THR A 288 -7.61 28.69 -15.85
N GLY A 289 -8.57 28.00 -15.22
CA GLY A 289 -8.34 26.64 -14.74
C GLY A 289 -8.02 25.65 -15.85
N ILE A 290 -8.59 25.87 -17.03
CA ILE A 290 -8.39 25.01 -18.20
C ILE A 290 -7.03 25.23 -18.84
N ASP A 291 -6.56 26.47 -18.90
CA ASP A 291 -5.23 26.81 -19.39
C ASP A 291 -4.16 26.19 -18.47
N ARG A 292 -4.39 26.17 -17.15
CA ARG A 292 -3.57 25.42 -16.19
C ARG A 292 -3.63 23.91 -16.41
N LEU A 293 -4.82 23.37 -16.67
CA LEU A 293 -5.01 21.94 -16.99
C LEU A 293 -4.26 21.56 -18.27
N PHE A 294 -4.30 22.39 -19.31
CA PHE A 294 -3.50 22.18 -20.52
C PHE A 294 -2.03 22.14 -20.21
N LYS A 295 -1.52 23.13 -19.48
CA LYS A 295 -0.10 23.18 -19.14
C LYS A 295 0.35 21.96 -18.34
N LEU A 296 -0.44 21.52 -17.35
CA LEU A 296 -0.19 20.29 -16.60
C LEU A 296 -0.07 19.05 -17.52
N ILE A 297 -0.93 18.96 -18.54
CA ILE A 297 -0.96 17.83 -19.49
C ILE A 297 0.17 17.91 -20.51
N GLU A 298 0.46 19.11 -21.04
CA GLU A 298 1.54 19.35 -22.01
C GLU A 298 2.92 19.10 -21.39
N GLU A 299 3.12 19.50 -20.13
CA GLU A 299 4.35 19.24 -19.38
C GLU A 299 4.40 17.82 -18.78
N ARG A 300 3.39 16.99 -19.01
CA ARG A 300 3.24 15.63 -18.44
C ARG A 300 3.42 15.61 -16.91
N ALA A 301 2.97 16.67 -16.23
CA ALA A 301 3.18 16.89 -14.80
C ALA A 301 2.08 16.29 -13.90
N GLY A 302 1.18 15.47 -14.44
CA GLY A 302 0.11 14.82 -13.68
C GLY A 302 0.60 13.91 -12.55
N HIS A 303 1.62 13.09 -12.80
CA HIS A 303 2.18 12.23 -11.74
C HIS A 303 2.91 13.06 -10.67
N TRP A 304 3.63 14.11 -11.07
CA TRP A 304 4.23 15.05 -10.12
C TRP A 304 3.15 15.65 -9.21
N LEU A 305 2.03 16.13 -9.77
CA LEU A 305 0.92 16.69 -9.00
C LEU A 305 0.34 15.68 -8.02
N ALA A 306 0.15 14.42 -8.46
CA ALA A 306 -0.34 13.36 -7.59
C ALA A 306 0.63 13.07 -6.42
N MET A 307 1.95 13.14 -6.63
CA MET A 307 2.94 13.03 -5.54
C MET A 307 2.85 14.21 -4.56
N GLN A 308 2.63 15.44 -5.07
CA GLN A 308 2.45 16.60 -4.20
C GLN A 308 1.19 16.49 -3.33
N VAL A 309 0.12 15.92 -3.89
CA VAL A 309 -1.11 15.63 -3.14
C VAL A 309 -0.86 14.57 -2.07
N GLU A 310 -0.15 13.49 -2.41
CA GLU A 310 0.20 12.43 -1.45
C GLU A 310 1.06 12.96 -0.29
N ASP A 311 2.09 13.76 -0.59
CA ASP A 311 2.91 14.44 0.44
C ASP A 311 2.06 15.36 1.31
N SER A 312 1.16 16.13 0.69
CA SER A 312 0.24 17.01 1.41
C SER A 312 -0.68 16.23 2.35
N LYS A 313 -1.26 15.10 1.90
CA LYS A 313 -2.07 14.21 2.74
C LYS A 313 -1.27 13.72 3.95
N ILE A 314 -0.04 13.25 3.72
CA ILE A 314 0.83 12.77 4.80
C ILE A 314 1.10 13.90 5.80
N ARG A 315 1.45 15.11 5.34
CA ARG A 315 1.73 16.25 6.22
C ARG A 315 0.49 16.78 6.97
N LEU A 316 -0.70 16.67 6.39
CA LEU A 316 -1.97 17.02 7.06
C LEU A 316 -2.33 16.06 8.21
N THR A 317 -1.67 14.90 8.30
CA THR A 317 -1.77 14.02 9.48
C THR A 317 -1.15 14.67 10.72
N GLU A 318 -0.07 15.44 10.54
CA GLU A 318 0.67 16.08 11.64
C GLU A 318 0.27 17.55 11.83
N THR A 319 -0.08 18.24 10.74
CA THR A 319 -0.38 19.67 10.73
C THR A 319 -1.85 19.96 10.41
N GLU A 320 -2.38 21.09 10.88
CA GLU A 320 -3.79 21.47 10.58
C GLU A 320 -3.96 22.12 9.20
N ARG A 321 -2.90 22.76 8.69
CA ARG A 321 -2.89 23.45 7.40
C ARG A 321 -1.51 23.44 6.79
N LEU A 322 -1.45 23.42 5.46
CA LEU A 322 -0.23 23.60 4.70
C LEU A 322 -0.52 24.37 3.42
N HIS A 323 0.51 25.06 2.91
CA HIS A 323 0.46 25.67 1.59
C HIS A 323 1.14 24.74 0.58
N LEU A 324 0.37 24.30 -0.43
CA LEU A 324 0.88 23.55 -1.56
C LEU A 324 1.22 24.52 -2.69
N SER A 325 2.52 24.69 -2.97
CA SER A 325 3.00 25.46 -4.11
C SER A 325 2.86 24.67 -5.40
N LEU A 326 2.33 25.32 -6.44
CA LEU A 326 2.15 24.80 -7.78
C LEU A 326 2.86 25.69 -8.82
N GLU A 327 3.93 26.37 -8.41
CA GLU A 327 4.70 27.31 -9.24
C GLU A 327 5.25 26.69 -10.53
N ARG A 328 5.46 25.37 -10.55
CA ARG A 328 5.81 24.60 -11.75
C ARG A 328 4.80 24.85 -12.88
N ILE A 329 3.52 24.94 -12.54
CA ILE A 329 2.44 25.16 -13.50
C ILE A 329 2.25 26.65 -13.77
N GLU A 330 2.23 27.51 -12.76
CA GLU A 330 2.03 28.94 -12.97
C GLU A 330 2.71 29.71 -11.83
N ALA A 331 3.47 30.75 -12.17
CA ALA A 331 4.20 31.54 -11.17
C ALA A 331 3.24 32.10 -10.11
N GLY A 332 3.54 31.84 -8.83
CA GLY A 332 2.71 32.24 -7.69
C GLY A 332 1.45 31.40 -7.47
N LEU A 333 1.22 30.35 -8.26
CA LEU A 333 0.10 29.44 -8.05
C LEU A 333 0.35 28.57 -6.81
N GLY A 334 -0.65 28.50 -5.95
CA GLY A 334 -0.67 27.58 -4.81
C GLY A 334 -2.04 27.52 -4.17
N VAL A 335 -2.23 26.56 -3.28
CA VAL A 335 -3.47 26.39 -2.52
C VAL A 335 -3.18 26.11 -1.06
N GLU A 336 -3.96 26.70 -0.17
CA GLU A 336 -3.97 26.30 1.24
C GLU A 336 -4.85 25.06 1.40
N LEU A 337 -4.24 23.95 1.82
CA LEU A 337 -4.94 22.72 2.17
C LEU A 337 -5.06 22.64 3.69
N THR A 338 -6.24 22.26 4.18
CA THR A 338 -6.51 22.11 5.61
C THR A 338 -6.89 20.68 5.95
N ARG A 339 -6.63 20.27 7.19
CA ARG A 339 -7.06 18.97 7.71
C ARG A 339 -8.58 18.85 7.68
N GLY A 340 -9.31 19.91 8.04
CA GLY A 340 -10.77 19.92 7.99
C GLY A 340 -11.34 19.66 6.59
N LEU A 341 -10.75 20.28 5.54
CA LEU A 341 -11.13 20.00 4.15
C LEU A 341 -10.88 18.52 3.81
N PHE A 342 -9.70 18.00 4.16
CA PHE A 342 -9.33 16.62 3.89
C PHE A 342 -10.26 15.63 4.59
N GLU A 343 -10.53 15.82 5.88
CA GLU A 343 -11.40 14.96 6.67
C GLU A 343 -12.84 14.96 6.15
N SER A 344 -13.33 16.13 5.71
CA SER A 344 -14.64 16.23 5.06
C SER A 344 -14.66 15.48 3.72
N ALA A 345 -13.60 15.61 2.91
CA ALA A 345 -13.48 14.97 1.60
C ALA A 345 -13.48 13.43 1.69
N ILE A 346 -12.93 12.85 2.77
CA ILE A 346 -12.86 11.39 2.95
C ILE A 346 -14.04 10.81 3.75
N GLY A 347 -15.00 11.61 4.21
CA GLY A 347 -16.07 11.17 5.11
C GLY A 347 -16.85 9.95 4.59
N GLY A 348 -17.19 9.92 3.31
CA GLY A 348 -17.87 8.78 2.68
C GLY A 348 -17.02 7.50 2.61
N LEU A 349 -15.69 7.63 2.53
CA LEU A 349 -14.77 6.49 2.60
C LEU A 349 -14.68 5.94 4.02
N LEU A 350 -14.67 6.82 5.02
CA LEU A 350 -14.69 6.43 6.43
C LEU A 350 -15.97 5.68 6.81
N GLU A 351 -17.13 6.08 6.29
CA GLU A 351 -18.38 5.31 6.46
C GLU A 351 -18.28 3.88 5.95
N ARG A 352 -17.69 3.69 4.76
CA ARG A 352 -17.49 2.36 4.18
C ARG A 352 -16.54 1.51 5.03
N VAL A 353 -15.49 2.10 5.59
CA VAL A 353 -14.59 1.45 6.55
C VAL A 353 -15.35 1.02 7.81
N ARG A 354 -16.17 1.90 8.40
CA ARG A 354 -17.00 1.57 9.58
C ARG A 354 -17.96 0.42 9.29
N ASN A 355 -18.60 0.42 8.13
CA ASN A 355 -19.50 -0.66 7.72
C ASN A 355 -18.77 -1.99 7.61
N SER A 356 -17.56 -2.01 7.06
CA SER A 356 -16.73 -3.22 6.99
C SER A 356 -16.34 -3.75 8.38
N VAL A 357 -15.91 -2.88 9.30
CA VAL A 357 -15.62 -3.27 10.70
C VAL A 357 -16.87 -3.79 11.42
N THR A 358 -18.03 -3.18 11.17
CA THR A 358 -19.31 -3.64 11.75
C THR A 358 -19.66 -5.04 11.25
N GLN A 359 -19.50 -5.30 9.96
CA GLN A 359 -19.74 -6.61 9.35
C GLN A 359 -18.77 -7.66 9.88
N LEU A 360 -17.49 -7.31 10.06
CA LEU A 360 -16.47 -8.18 10.65
C LEU A 360 -16.85 -8.62 12.08
N LEU A 361 -17.23 -7.67 12.92
CA LEU A 361 -17.63 -7.98 14.30
C LEU A 361 -18.88 -8.87 14.34
N ALA A 362 -19.85 -8.60 13.46
CA ALA A 362 -21.04 -9.40 13.31
C ALA A 362 -20.73 -10.83 12.84
N SER A 363 -19.82 -11.03 11.88
CA SER A 363 -19.43 -12.36 11.41
C SER A 363 -18.67 -13.16 12.47
N ALA A 364 -17.90 -12.48 13.33
CA ALA A 364 -17.26 -13.09 14.49
C ALA A 364 -18.23 -13.40 15.65
N GLY A 365 -19.44 -12.82 15.64
CA GLY A 365 -20.37 -12.88 16.78
C GLY A 365 -19.87 -12.13 18.02
N ILE A 366 -19.04 -11.09 17.82
CA ILE A 366 -18.40 -10.33 18.90
C ILE A 366 -18.98 -8.90 18.96
N GLY A 367 -19.43 -8.48 20.14
CA GLY A 367 -19.85 -7.10 20.39
C GLY A 367 -18.68 -6.12 20.40
N ALA A 368 -18.90 -4.89 19.97
CA ALA A 368 -17.87 -3.84 19.92
C ALA A 368 -17.22 -3.56 21.29
N GLU A 369 -17.99 -3.71 22.37
CA GLU A 369 -17.55 -3.55 23.75
C GLU A 369 -16.60 -4.65 24.25
N ARG A 370 -16.51 -5.77 23.52
CA ARG A 370 -15.65 -6.91 23.84
C ARG A 370 -14.27 -6.82 23.22
N VAL A 371 -14.04 -5.88 22.31
CA VAL A 371 -12.72 -5.65 21.71
C VAL A 371 -11.84 -4.93 22.74
N ASP A 372 -10.72 -5.54 23.13
CA ASP A 372 -9.81 -5.02 24.15
C ASP A 372 -8.85 -3.96 23.57
N THR A 373 -8.47 -4.13 22.31
CA THR A 373 -7.41 -3.32 21.68
C THR A 373 -7.68 -3.12 20.19
N VAL A 374 -7.43 -1.90 19.69
CA VAL A 374 -7.31 -1.59 18.26
C VAL A 374 -5.85 -1.36 17.95
N PHE A 375 -5.33 -2.14 17.00
CA PHE A 375 -3.95 -2.06 16.53
C PHE A 375 -3.92 -1.52 15.11
N PHE A 376 -3.34 -0.33 14.93
CA PHE A 376 -3.23 0.32 13.63
C PHE A 376 -1.89 -0.02 12.96
N THR A 377 -1.96 -0.41 11.68
CA THR A 377 -0.81 -0.69 10.83
C THR A 377 -1.05 -0.21 9.39
N GLY A 378 0.03 -0.08 8.61
CA GLY A 378 -0.02 0.45 7.26
C GLY A 378 0.05 1.98 7.23
N GLY A 379 0.66 2.53 6.17
CA GLY A 379 1.01 3.95 6.12
C GLY A 379 -0.17 4.91 6.19
N SER A 380 -1.34 4.51 5.66
CA SER A 380 -2.53 5.36 5.67
C SER A 380 -3.28 5.32 7.01
N SER A 381 -2.92 4.40 7.91
CA SER A 381 -3.51 4.34 9.24
C SER A 381 -3.12 5.52 10.13
N GLY A 382 -2.14 6.34 9.72
CA GLY A 382 -1.77 7.58 10.40
C GLY A 382 -2.87 8.65 10.42
N ILE A 383 -3.83 8.59 9.48
CA ILE A 383 -4.85 9.65 9.31
C ILE A 383 -5.70 9.80 10.59
N PRO A 384 -5.75 10.99 11.22
CA PRO A 384 -6.43 11.18 12.50
C PRO A 384 -7.94 10.88 12.47
N ALA A 385 -8.66 11.38 11.47
CA ALA A 385 -10.10 11.12 11.33
C ALA A 385 -10.44 9.63 11.15
N LEU A 386 -9.58 8.87 10.48
CA LEU A 386 -9.74 7.42 10.35
C LEU A 386 -9.60 6.73 11.70
N ARG A 387 -8.54 7.06 12.44
CA ARG A 387 -8.30 6.52 13.79
C ARG A 387 -9.46 6.85 14.71
N GLN A 388 -9.90 8.12 14.74
CA GLN A 388 -11.02 8.57 15.55
C GLN A 388 -12.32 7.87 15.15
N SER A 389 -12.56 7.70 13.85
CA SER A 389 -13.73 7.00 13.31
C SER A 389 -13.83 5.56 13.82
N ILE A 390 -12.73 4.80 13.77
CA ILE A 390 -12.72 3.40 14.25
C ILE A 390 -12.76 3.35 15.78
N SER A 391 -12.05 4.26 16.44
CA SER A 391 -12.02 4.35 17.90
C SER A 391 -13.40 4.63 18.50
N ALA A 392 -14.18 5.51 17.86
CA ALA A 392 -15.54 5.82 18.29
C ALA A 392 -16.50 4.61 18.21
N MET A 393 -16.19 3.60 17.39
CA MET A 393 -16.97 2.36 17.33
C MET A 393 -16.66 1.41 18.49
N LEU A 394 -15.50 1.54 19.14
CA LEU A 394 -14.93 0.54 20.04
C LEU A 394 -14.62 1.19 21.40
N PRO A 395 -15.65 1.46 22.23
CA PRO A 395 -15.54 2.35 23.39
C PRO A 395 -14.60 1.85 24.49
N ASN A 396 -14.37 0.54 24.60
CA ASN A 396 -13.53 -0.07 25.62
C ASN A 396 -12.11 -0.39 25.13
N ALA A 397 -11.86 -0.25 23.83
CA ALA A 397 -10.63 -0.71 23.24
C ALA A 397 -9.50 0.29 23.49
N ARG A 398 -8.33 -0.22 23.89
CA ARG A 398 -7.09 0.57 23.93
C ARG A 398 -6.58 0.81 22.52
N HIS A 399 -5.95 1.96 22.31
CA HIS A 399 -5.34 2.32 21.03
C HIS A 399 -3.85 2.03 21.10
N VAL A 400 -3.38 1.16 20.22
CA VAL A 400 -1.97 0.81 20.11
C VAL A 400 -1.51 1.09 18.70
N GLU A 401 -0.36 1.74 18.61
CA GLU A 401 0.29 2.03 17.33
C GLU A 401 1.46 1.07 17.15
N GLY A 402 1.41 0.30 16.06
CA GLY A 402 2.58 -0.40 15.56
C GLY A 402 3.49 0.52 14.77
N ASN A 403 4.66 0.00 14.38
CA ASN A 403 5.47 0.68 13.37
C ASN A 403 4.70 0.70 12.04
N LEU A 404 4.24 1.90 11.63
CA LEU A 404 3.37 2.15 10.47
C LEU A 404 3.90 1.56 9.14
N PHE A 405 5.21 1.37 9.02
CA PHE A 405 5.87 0.96 7.78
C PHE A 405 6.72 -0.31 7.89
N GLY A 406 6.50 -1.14 8.91
CA GLY A 406 7.31 -2.36 9.04
C GLY A 406 6.94 -3.31 10.19
N SER A 407 5.80 -3.12 10.85
CA SER A 407 5.30 -4.04 11.89
C SER A 407 5.27 -5.50 11.39
N ILE A 408 4.72 -5.73 10.20
CA ILE A 408 4.65 -7.06 9.56
C ILE A 408 6.06 -7.59 9.34
N GLY A 409 6.94 -6.87 8.64
CA GLY A 409 8.32 -7.30 8.38
C GLY A 409 9.13 -7.61 9.65
N SER A 410 8.96 -6.81 10.70
CA SER A 410 9.57 -7.05 12.02
C SER A 410 9.06 -8.34 12.63
N GLY A 411 7.74 -8.53 12.66
CA GLY A 411 7.10 -9.75 13.15
C GLY A 411 7.54 -11.00 12.39
N LEU A 412 7.69 -10.90 11.07
CA LEU A 412 8.19 -12.00 10.24
C LEU A 412 9.64 -12.35 10.54
N ALA A 413 10.50 -11.35 10.80
CA ALA A 413 11.88 -11.59 11.19
C ALA A 413 11.98 -12.27 12.56
N ILE A 414 11.10 -11.89 13.50
CA ILE A 414 11.00 -12.53 14.80
C ILE A 414 10.51 -13.98 14.66
N GLU A 415 9.50 -14.22 13.83
CA GLU A 415 9.01 -15.57 13.55
C GLU A 415 10.10 -16.42 12.87
N ALA A 416 10.91 -15.81 12.01
CA ALA A 416 12.07 -16.45 11.40
C ALA A 416 13.10 -16.88 12.47
N LYS A 417 13.33 -16.09 13.53
CA LYS A 417 14.14 -16.50 14.67
C LYS A 417 13.50 -17.64 15.46
N LYS A 418 12.18 -17.66 15.63
CA LYS A 418 11.47 -18.75 16.33
C LYS A 418 11.64 -20.09 15.61
N ARG A 419 11.51 -20.09 14.28
CA ARG A 419 11.55 -21.31 13.45
C ARG A 419 12.97 -21.75 13.07
N TYR A 420 13.87 -20.79 12.88
CA TYR A 420 15.17 -21.01 12.24
C TYR A 420 16.34 -20.40 13.04
N GLY A 421 16.17 -20.23 14.35
CA GLY A 421 17.11 -19.57 15.26
C GLY A 421 18.04 -20.45 16.07
#